data_AF-A0A067ED47-F1
#
_entry.id   AF-A0A067ED47-F1
#
_cell.length_a   1.000
_cell.length_b   1.000
_cell.length_c   1.000
_cell.angle_alpha   90.00
_cell.angle_beta   90.00
_cell.angle_gamma   90.00
#
_symmetry.space_group_name_H-M   'P 1'
#
loop_
_entity.id
_entity.type
_entity.pdbx_description
1 polymer ?
#
loop_
_entity_poly.entity_id
_entity_poly.type
_entity_poly.pdbx_seq_one_letter_code
_entity_poly.pdbx_strand_id
1 'polypeptide(L)'
;TLDQTELVNLEEFKACMNKINDAIKCNLSKHACGKKQAVPVHEQGWKNVYKITPGYVTRILVRFSYVHANASYPFDATAEPGYVYHCHILDHEDNIMMRPLKLIK
;
A
#
# COMPACT_ATOMS: atom_id res chain seq x y z
N THR A 1 -6.70 3.06 -10.76
CA THR A 1 -6.84 4.41 -10.18
C THR A 1 -6.27 4.38 -8.78
N LEU A 2 -5.64 5.47 -8.36
CA LEU A 2 -5.43 5.71 -6.93
C LEU A 2 -6.81 5.99 -6.33
N ASP A 3 -7.23 5.21 -5.35
CA ASP A 3 -8.49 5.43 -4.64
C ASP A 3 -8.43 4.82 -3.24
N GLN A 4 -9.20 5.40 -2.31
CA GLN A 4 -9.45 4.81 -1.01
C GLN A 4 -10.92 4.46 -0.91
N THR A 5 -11.25 3.24 -0.51
CA THR A 5 -12.63 2.76 -0.33
C THR A 5 -12.85 2.37 1.12
N GLU A 6 -13.86 2.94 1.75
CA GLU A 6 -14.22 2.66 3.15
C GLU A 6 -14.54 1.18 3.35
N LEU A 7 -14.05 0.62 4.47
CA LEU A 7 -14.39 -0.72 4.92
C LEU A 7 -15.71 -0.70 5.68
N VAL A 8 -16.73 -1.37 5.15
CA VAL A 8 -17.98 -1.63 5.86
C VAL A 8 -17.81 -2.79 6.84
N ASN A 9 -18.62 -2.80 7.92
CA ASN A 9 -18.54 -3.81 8.98
C ASN A 9 -17.11 -3.95 9.55
N LEU A 10 -16.44 -2.81 9.77
CA LEU A 10 -15.02 -2.76 10.14
C LEU A 10 -14.67 -3.63 11.35
N GLU A 11 -15.53 -3.70 12.37
CA GLU A 11 -15.28 -4.51 13.56
C GLU A 11 -15.30 -6.02 13.27
N GLU A 12 -16.17 -6.50 12.37
CA GLU A 12 -16.19 -7.89 11.91
C GLU A 12 -14.88 -8.22 11.18
N PHE A 13 -14.46 -7.34 10.27
CA PHE A 13 -13.21 -7.51 9.53
C PHE A 13 -11.98 -7.49 10.46
N LYS A 14 -11.91 -6.53 11.39
CA LYS A 14 -10.84 -6.45 12.40
C LYS A 14 -10.78 -7.71 13.26
N ALA A 15 -11.93 -8.21 13.73
CA ALA A 15 -11.99 -9.42 14.53
C ALA A 15 -11.42 -10.63 13.78
N CYS A 16 -11.72 -10.75 12.47
CA CYS A 16 -11.13 -11.77 11.62
C CYS A 16 -9.60 -11.58 11.45
N MET A 17 -9.16 -10.36 11.14
CA MET A 17 -7.73 -10.05 10.93
C MET A 17 -6.90 -10.30 12.19
N ASN A 18 -7.41 -9.99 13.38
CA ASN A 18 -6.74 -10.27 14.65
C ASN A 18 -6.59 -11.78 14.91
N LYS A 19 -7.47 -12.61 14.35
CA LYS A 19 -7.45 -14.07 14.52
C LYS A 19 -6.61 -14.79 13.46
N ILE A 20 -6.72 -14.38 12.20
CA ILE A 20 -6.16 -15.11 11.05
C ILE A 20 -4.98 -14.36 10.41
N ASN A 21 -4.96 -13.04 10.52
CA ASN A 21 -3.96 -12.15 9.89
C ASN A 21 -3.82 -12.36 8.37
N ASP A 22 -4.95 -12.57 7.68
CA ASP A 22 -4.99 -12.82 6.24
C ASP A 22 -6.23 -12.15 5.63
N ALA A 23 -6.01 -11.08 4.86
CA ALA A 23 -7.08 -10.28 4.29
C ALA A 23 -7.91 -11.03 3.23
N ILE A 24 -7.33 -12.02 2.55
CA ILE A 24 -8.03 -12.84 1.55
C ILE A 24 -8.96 -13.81 2.28
N LYS A 25 -8.46 -14.51 3.30
CA LYS A 25 -9.28 -15.41 4.13
C LYS A 25 -10.35 -14.65 4.92
N CYS A 26 -10.08 -13.41 5.30
CA CYS A 26 -11.05 -12.50 5.90
C CYS A 26 -11.97 -11.78 4.89
N ASN A 27 -11.96 -12.21 3.62
CA ASN A 27 -12.87 -11.76 2.58
C ASN A 27 -12.93 -10.23 2.44
N LEU A 28 -11.76 -9.59 2.26
CA LEU A 28 -11.62 -8.14 2.11
C LEU A 28 -12.61 -7.53 1.12
N SER A 29 -12.89 -8.19 -0.01
CA SER A 29 -13.81 -7.70 -1.03
C SER A 29 -15.26 -7.55 -0.53
N LYS A 30 -15.69 -8.35 0.45
CA LYS A 30 -16.99 -8.19 1.13
C LYS A 30 -17.06 -6.86 1.89
N HIS A 31 -15.93 -6.44 2.46
CA HIS A 31 -15.85 -5.26 3.31
C HIS A 31 -15.47 -3.98 2.55
N ALA A 32 -14.71 -4.07 1.46
CA ALA A 32 -14.20 -2.92 0.70
C ALA A 32 -15.22 -2.34 -0.30
N CYS A 33 -16.42 -2.01 0.17
CA CYS A 33 -17.53 -1.53 -0.68
C CYS A 33 -18.22 -0.25 -0.15
N GLY A 34 -17.64 0.41 0.86
CA GLY A 34 -18.16 1.66 1.41
C GLY A 34 -17.87 2.88 0.53
N LYS A 35 -17.90 4.07 1.14
CA LYS A 35 -17.68 5.33 0.41
C LYS A 35 -16.29 5.37 -0.21
N LYS A 36 -16.23 5.78 -1.48
CA LYS A 36 -14.97 6.07 -2.16
C LYS A 36 -14.53 7.50 -1.84
N GLN A 37 -13.31 7.63 -1.34
CA GLN A 37 -12.64 8.91 -1.17
C GLN A 37 -11.91 9.26 -2.46
N ALA A 38 -12.29 10.40 -3.05
CA ALA A 38 -11.59 10.94 -4.21
C ALA A 38 -10.16 11.36 -3.82
N VAL A 39 -9.21 11.11 -4.71
CA VAL A 39 -7.81 11.53 -4.51
C VAL A 39 -7.75 13.06 -4.63
N PRO A 40 -7.25 13.78 -3.61
CA PRO A 40 -7.06 15.23 -3.67
C PRO A 40 -6.19 15.62 -4.87
N VAL A 41 -6.44 16.78 -5.48
CA VAL A 41 -5.73 17.25 -6.69
C VAL A 41 -4.20 17.21 -6.52
N HIS A 42 -3.69 17.56 -5.35
CA HIS A 42 -2.25 17.57 -5.06
C HIS A 42 -1.62 16.16 -4.90
N GLU A 43 -2.44 15.12 -4.80
CA GLU A 43 -2.01 13.71 -4.73
C GLU A 43 -2.25 12.96 -6.06
N GLN A 44 -2.79 13.61 -7.09
CA GLN A 44 -3.08 13.01 -8.40
C GLN A 44 -1.83 12.86 -9.30
N GLY A 45 -0.64 13.14 -8.79
CA GLY A 45 0.64 13.02 -9.50
C GLY A 45 1.48 11.83 -9.03
N TRP A 46 2.75 11.82 -9.46
CA TRP A 46 3.73 10.85 -8.97
C TRP A 46 4.08 11.11 -7.51
N LYS A 47 3.92 10.07 -6.68
CA LYS A 47 4.18 10.11 -5.24
C LYS A 47 5.06 8.92 -4.85
N ASN A 48 5.97 9.17 -3.91
CA ASN A 48 6.74 8.15 -3.20
C ASN A 48 6.18 7.85 -1.79
N VAL A 49 5.38 8.77 -1.24
CA VAL A 49 4.72 8.65 0.07
C VAL A 49 3.25 9.01 -0.10
N TYR A 50 2.35 8.21 0.48
CA TYR A 50 0.90 8.39 0.40
C TYR A 50 0.22 8.20 1.76
N LYS A 51 -0.80 8.99 2.05
CA LYS A 51 -1.54 8.93 3.32
C LYS A 51 -2.66 7.90 3.23
N ILE A 52 -2.58 6.86 4.06
CA ILE A 52 -3.59 5.81 4.14
C ILE A 52 -4.57 6.15 5.27
N THR A 53 -5.84 6.34 4.94
CA THR A 53 -6.88 6.71 5.91
C THR A 53 -7.29 5.47 6.74
N PRO A 54 -7.37 5.55 8.08
CA PRO A 54 -7.83 4.45 8.91
C PRO A 54 -9.25 4.00 8.55
N GLY A 55 -9.49 2.70 8.46
CA GLY A 55 -10.80 2.15 8.08
C GLY A 55 -11.09 2.17 6.58
N TYR A 56 -10.10 2.48 5.74
CA TYR A 56 -10.21 2.43 4.28
C TYR A 56 -9.21 1.44 3.70
N VAL A 57 -9.56 0.86 2.55
CA VAL A 57 -8.62 0.16 1.67
C VAL A 57 -8.08 1.17 0.67
N THR A 58 -6.77 1.35 0.65
CA THR A 58 -6.09 2.18 -0.35
C THR A 58 -5.58 1.30 -1.49
N ARG A 59 -5.86 1.70 -2.72
CA ARG A 59 -5.24 1.13 -3.92
C ARG A 59 -4.22 2.12 -4.47
N ILE A 60 -2.98 1.67 -4.59
CA ILE A 60 -1.89 2.40 -5.24
C ILE A 60 -1.44 1.64 -6.49
N LEU A 61 -0.99 2.37 -7.51
CA LEU A 61 -0.36 1.79 -8.69
C LEU A 61 1.12 2.14 -8.65
N VAL A 62 1.96 1.12 -8.63
CA VAL A 62 3.42 1.27 -8.57
C VAL A 62 4.02 0.70 -9.83
N ARG A 63 5.01 1.40 -10.36
CA ARG A 63 5.78 0.96 -11.51
C ARG A 63 7.27 1.01 -11.18
N PHE A 64 7.93 -0.14 -11.26
CA PHE A 64 9.37 -0.27 -11.05
C PHE A 64 10.12 -0.03 -12.36
N SER A 65 10.23 1.24 -12.77
CA SER A 65 11.03 1.67 -13.92
C SER A 65 11.34 3.17 -13.86
N TYR A 66 12.08 3.68 -14.85
CA TYR A 66 12.32 5.12 -14.99
C TYR A 66 11.02 5.86 -15.32
N VAL A 67 10.57 6.72 -14.40
CA VAL A 67 9.25 7.39 -14.44
C VAL A 67 9.11 8.30 -15.67
N HIS A 68 10.15 9.06 -16.01
CA HIS A 68 10.12 10.07 -17.07
C HIS A 68 10.32 9.52 -18.49
N ALA A 69 11.01 8.38 -18.62
CA ALA A 69 11.47 7.88 -19.92
C ALA A 69 10.82 6.56 -20.34
N ASN A 70 9.87 6.03 -19.55
CA ASN A 70 9.24 4.72 -19.81
C ASN A 70 10.27 3.57 -19.97
N ALA A 71 11.50 3.76 -19.47
CA ALA A 71 12.64 2.88 -19.68
C ALA A 71 12.93 2.05 -18.43
N SER A 72 13.55 0.88 -18.61
CA SER A 72 14.07 0.08 -17.48
C SER A 72 15.17 0.83 -16.72
N TYR A 73 15.42 0.43 -15.48
CA TYR A 73 16.56 0.96 -14.73
C TYR A 73 17.88 0.64 -15.45
N PRO A 74 18.88 1.54 -15.42
CA PRO A 74 20.19 1.30 -16.02
C PRO A 74 21.08 0.35 -15.19
N PHE A 75 20.53 -0.26 -14.14
CA PHE A 75 21.19 -1.16 -13.21
C PHE A 75 20.29 -2.36 -12.87
N ASP A 76 20.85 -3.42 -12.30
CA ASP A 76 20.07 -4.57 -11.83
C ASP A 76 19.30 -4.20 -10.55
N ALA A 77 18.03 -3.81 -10.71
CA ALA A 77 17.14 -3.47 -9.61
C ALA A 77 16.71 -4.69 -8.77
N THR A 78 17.15 -5.90 -9.10
CA THR A 78 16.89 -7.12 -8.31
C THR A 78 18.06 -7.50 -7.40
N ALA A 79 19.19 -6.79 -7.51
CA ALA A 79 20.37 -7.01 -6.67
C ALA A 79 20.13 -6.65 -5.20
N GLU A 80 20.83 -7.36 -4.30
CA GLU A 80 20.86 -7.06 -2.86
C GLU A 80 21.59 -5.73 -2.58
N PRO A 81 21.23 -4.98 -1.52
CA PRO A 81 20.34 -5.34 -0.40
C PRO A 81 18.83 -5.13 -0.66
N GLY A 82 18.43 -4.82 -1.90
CA GLY A 82 17.03 -4.60 -2.28
C GLY A 82 16.46 -3.25 -1.85
N TYR A 83 15.13 -3.17 -1.79
CA TYR A 83 14.38 -1.96 -1.40
C TYR A 83 13.59 -2.20 -0.12
N VAL A 84 12.97 -1.15 0.42
CA VAL A 84 12.09 -1.21 1.58
C VAL A 84 10.77 -0.48 1.32
N TYR A 85 9.74 -0.87 2.06
CA TYR A 85 8.54 -0.06 2.25
C TYR A 85 8.23 -0.02 3.75
N HIS A 86 7.79 1.14 4.23
CA HIS A 86 7.58 1.35 5.66
C HIS A 86 6.56 2.46 5.93
N CYS A 87 6.07 2.50 7.17
CA CYS A 87 5.39 3.68 7.68
C CYS A 87 6.42 4.79 7.86
N HIS A 88 6.14 5.99 7.34
CA HIS A 88 7.06 7.13 7.47
C HIS A 88 6.86 7.93 8.77
N ILE A 89 6.38 7.26 9.82
CA ILE A 89 6.35 7.76 11.21
C ILE A 89 7.51 7.06 11.90
N LEU A 90 8.54 7.81 12.31
CA LEU A 90 9.80 7.24 12.80
C LEU A 90 9.60 6.26 13.96
N ASP A 91 8.77 6.62 14.95
CA ASP A 91 8.45 5.73 16.08
C ASP A 91 7.80 4.41 15.65
N HIS A 92 7.07 4.40 14.54
CA HIS A 92 6.48 3.19 13.98
C HIS A 92 7.48 2.41 13.15
N GLU A 93 8.29 3.10 12.34
CA GLU A 93 9.36 2.53 11.50
C GLU A 93 10.34 1.72 12.34
N ASP A 94 10.89 2.36 13.39
CA ASP A 94 11.84 1.74 14.32
C ASP A 94 11.17 0.64 15.15
N ASN A 95 9.86 0.73 15.36
CA ASN A 95 9.06 -0.29 16.04
C ASN A 95 8.36 -1.26 15.06
N ILE A 96 9.16 -1.89 14.20
CA ILE A 96 8.78 -3.06 13.38
C ILE A 96 7.79 -2.73 12.23
N MET A 97 7.53 -1.46 11.89
CA MET A 97 6.73 -1.08 10.70
C MET A 97 7.57 -0.81 9.44
N MET A 98 8.66 -1.57 9.24
CA MET A 98 9.46 -1.62 8.02
C MET A 98 9.58 -3.06 7.50
N ARG A 99 9.49 -3.26 6.18
CA ARG A 99 9.61 -4.58 5.54
C ARG A 99 10.47 -4.51 4.26
N PRO A 100 11.22 -5.57 3.94
CA PRO A 100 11.96 -5.66 2.68
C PRO A 100 11.00 -5.76 1.50
N LEU A 101 11.36 -5.10 0.40
CA LEU A 101 10.71 -5.16 -0.91
C LEU A 101 11.70 -5.74 -1.91
N LYS A 102 11.54 -7.01 -2.26
CA LYS A 102 12.37 -7.68 -3.26
C LYS A 102 11.71 -7.65 -4.62
N LEU A 103 12.40 -7.08 -5.61
CA LEU A 103 12.00 -7.16 -7.01
C LEU A 103 12.52 -8.49 -7.59
N ILE A 104 11.67 -9.18 -8.33
CA ILE A 104 11.96 -10.46 -8.97
C ILE A 104 11.89 -10.26 -10.49
N LYS A 105 12.80 -10.89 -11.23
CA LYS A 105 12.83 -10.88 -12.70
C LYS A 105 11.66 -11.65 -13.30
#